data_AF-A0A5D0TBL5-F1
#
_entry.id   AF-A0A5D0TBL5-F1
#
_cell.length_a   1.000
_cell.length_b   1.000
_cell.length_c   1.000
_cell.angle_alpha   90.00
_cell.angle_beta   90.00
_cell.angle_gamma   90.00
#
_symmetry.space_group_name_H-M   'P 1'
#
loop_
_entity.id
_entity.type
_entity.pdbx_description
1 polymer ?
#
loop_
_entity_poly.entity_id
_entity_poly.type
_entity_poly.pdbx_seq_one_letter_code
_entity_poly.pdbx_strand_id
1 'polypeptide(L)'
;MKQIPLRYDQTGLRGRLARVLVAEPTDEIDWPADLPAGIERVVILDDTPNPHHTLRVCPPGDATRVALVVFDQLALCDDPPEV
;
A
#
# COMPACT_ATOMS: atom_id res chain seq x y z
N MET A 1 7.73 15.24 2.65
CA MET A 1 6.55 14.51 2.13
C MET A 1 5.44 14.54 3.15
N LYS A 2 4.26 15.01 2.76
CA LYS A 2 3.04 14.86 3.56
C LYS A 2 2.47 13.47 3.31
N GLN A 3 2.01 12.81 4.37
CA GLN A 3 1.39 11.49 4.31
C GLN A 3 -0.08 11.64 4.67
N ILE A 4 -0.96 11.00 3.90
CA ILE A 4 -2.40 11.07 4.10
C ILE A 4 -2.89 9.66 4.46
N PRO A 5 -3.45 9.43 5.65
CA PRO A 5 -4.07 8.15 5.98
C PRO A 5 -5.12 7.77 4.95
N LEU A 6 -5.15 6.49 4.57
CA LEU A 6 -6.14 5.98 3.64
C LEU A 6 -7.52 5.85 4.32
N ARG A 7 -8.58 5.97 3.54
CA ARG A 7 -9.96 5.71 3.99
C ARG A 7 -10.51 4.46 3.32
N TYR A 8 -11.41 3.77 4.00
CA TYR A 8 -12.06 2.57 3.50
C TYR A 8 -12.75 2.77 2.13
N ASP A 9 -13.43 3.89 1.94
CA ASP A 9 -14.17 4.24 0.72
C ASP A 9 -13.33 5.06 -0.29
N GLN A 10 -12.02 5.17 -0.07
CA GLN A 10 -11.15 5.98 -0.92
C GLN A 10 -10.97 5.34 -2.30
N THR A 11 -11.12 6.15 -3.35
CA THR A 11 -10.95 5.79 -4.76
C THR A 11 -9.71 6.45 -5.37
N GLY A 12 -9.32 6.04 -6.59
CA GLY A 12 -8.21 6.65 -7.32
C GLY A 12 -6.84 6.32 -6.73
N LEU A 13 -6.71 5.16 -6.08
CA LEU A 13 -5.47 4.72 -5.45
C LEU A 13 -4.51 4.02 -6.42
N ARG A 14 -5.01 3.48 -7.53
CA ARG A 14 -4.19 2.67 -8.44
C ARG A 14 -3.01 3.47 -8.99
N GLY A 15 -1.81 2.88 -8.89
CA GLY A 15 -0.55 3.47 -9.33
C GLY A 15 0.02 4.51 -8.37
N ARG A 16 -0.68 4.85 -7.28
CA ARG A 16 -0.18 5.79 -6.29
C ARG A 16 0.87 5.14 -5.40
N LEU A 17 1.83 5.96 -4.97
CA LEU A 17 2.82 5.57 -3.98
C LEU A 17 2.24 5.71 -2.57
N ALA A 18 2.42 4.69 -1.75
CA ALA A 18 2.09 4.70 -0.33
C ALA A 18 3.32 4.40 0.53
N ARG A 19 3.34 4.98 1.72
CA ARG A 19 4.29 4.67 2.78
C ARG A 19 3.73 3.56 3.66
N VAL A 20 4.59 2.61 4.00
CA VAL A 20 4.32 1.59 5.03
C VAL A 20 4.55 2.22 6.40
N LEU A 21 3.55 2.10 7.29
CA LEU A 21 3.54 2.76 8.61
C LEU A 21 4.04 1.85 9.74
N VAL A 22 4.11 0.54 9.48
CA VAL A 22 4.51 -0.49 10.44
C VAL A 22 5.78 -1.19 9.97
N ALA A 23 6.54 -1.77 10.91
CA ALA A 23 7.77 -2.50 10.57
C ALA A 23 7.47 -3.82 9.83
N GLU A 24 6.36 -4.47 10.17
CA GLU A 24 5.94 -5.78 9.66
C GLU A 24 4.50 -5.67 9.17
N PRO A 25 4.28 -5.33 7.89
CA PRO A 25 2.94 -5.23 7.34
C PRO A 25 2.27 -6.61 7.21
N THR A 26 0.96 -6.64 7.35
CA THR A 26 0.15 -7.87 7.34
C THR A 26 -1.09 -7.75 6.45
N ASP A 27 -1.68 -8.89 6.10
CA ASP A 27 -3.01 -9.00 5.50
C ASP A 27 -4.13 -9.02 6.57
N GLU A 28 -5.37 -9.30 6.14
CA GLU A 28 -6.54 -9.26 7.01
C GLU A 28 -6.60 -10.34 8.10
N ILE A 29 -5.75 -11.38 8.04
CA ILE A 29 -5.66 -12.45 9.05
C ILE A 29 -4.38 -12.36 9.87
N ASP A 30 -3.74 -11.19 9.89
CA ASP A 30 -2.45 -10.93 10.53
C ASP A 30 -1.28 -11.76 9.94
N TRP A 31 -1.41 -12.24 8.70
CA TRP A 31 -0.32 -12.95 8.04
C TRP A 31 0.70 -11.94 7.46
N PRO A 32 2.01 -12.14 7.66
CA PRO A 32 3.03 -11.23 7.14
C PRO A 32 2.95 -11.05 5.62
N ALA A 33 2.94 -9.81 5.17
CA ALA A 33 2.93 -9.47 3.75
C ALA A 33 4.28 -9.87 3.10
N ASP A 34 4.22 -10.44 1.90
CA ASP A 34 5.41 -10.87 1.15
C ASP A 34 6.17 -9.69 0.52
N LEU A 35 6.73 -8.84 1.38
CA LEU A 35 7.49 -7.65 1.01
C LEU A 35 8.94 -7.74 1.49
N PRO A 36 9.89 -7.07 0.80
CA PRO A 36 11.26 -6.97 1.28
C PRO A 36 11.34 -6.38 2.70
N ALA A 37 12.22 -6.93 3.53
CA ALA A 37 12.43 -6.44 4.89
C ALA A 37 12.83 -4.95 4.89
N GLY A 38 12.18 -4.15 5.74
CA GLY A 38 12.45 -2.72 5.87
C GLY A 38 11.92 -1.85 4.72
N ILE A 39 11.03 -2.38 3.86
CA ILE A 39 10.42 -1.58 2.80
C ILE A 39 9.64 -0.40 3.39
N GLU A 40 9.93 0.81 2.93
CA GLU A 40 9.24 2.01 3.41
C GLU A 40 8.09 2.44 2.50
N ARG A 41 8.14 2.03 1.22
CA ARG A 41 7.27 2.55 0.16
C ARG A 41 6.83 1.43 -0.77
N VAL A 42 5.58 1.48 -1.17
CA VAL A 42 4.93 0.52 -2.07
C VAL A 42 4.06 1.24 -3.09
N VAL A 43 3.82 0.60 -4.24
CA VAL A 43 2.85 1.07 -5.24
C VAL A 43 1.54 0.34 -5.03
N ILE A 44 0.42 1.08 -4.93
CA ILE A 44 -0.92 0.50 -4.80
C ILE A 44 -1.41 0.02 -6.17
N LEU A 45 -1.92 -1.21 -6.25
CA LEU A 45 -2.40 -1.83 -7.50
C LEU A 45 -3.93 -1.80 -7.65
N ASP A 46 -4.64 -1.63 -6.55
CA ASP A 46 -6.09 -1.51 -6.52
C ASP A 46 -6.53 -0.05 -6.54
N ASP A 47 -7.73 0.20 -7.09
CA ASP A 47 -8.28 1.57 -7.12
C ASP A 47 -8.91 1.97 -5.78
N THR A 48 -9.41 0.98 -5.03
CA THR A 48 -10.06 1.11 -3.71
C THR A 48 -9.60 -0.03 -2.79
N PRO A 49 -9.65 0.14 -1.46
CA PRO A 49 -9.58 -1.00 -0.55
C PRO A 49 -10.65 -2.04 -0.89
N ASN A 50 -10.33 -3.31 -0.70
CA ASN A 50 -11.29 -4.40 -0.89
C ASN A 50 -12.21 -4.56 0.35
N PRO A 51 -13.27 -5.40 0.29
CA PRO A 51 -14.16 -5.64 1.43
C PRO A 51 -13.49 -6.21 2.68
N HIS A 52 -12.27 -6.75 2.56
CA HIS A 52 -11.45 -7.27 3.66
C HIS A 52 -10.48 -6.23 4.22
N HIS A 53 -10.62 -4.96 3.83
CA HIS A 53 -9.79 -3.85 4.30
C HIS A 53 -8.31 -3.99 3.88
N THR A 54 -8.03 -4.68 2.77
CA THR A 54 -6.68 -4.79 2.21
C THR A 54 -6.56 -4.15 0.83
N LEU A 55 -5.31 -3.84 0.46
CA LEU A 55 -4.90 -3.39 -0.87
C LEU A 55 -3.82 -4.33 -1.40
N ARG A 56 -3.89 -4.67 -2.68
CA ARG A 56 -2.74 -5.24 -3.39
C ARG A 56 -1.71 -4.15 -3.62
N VAL A 57 -0.46 -4.47 -3.29
CA VAL A 57 0.68 -3.57 -3.44
C VAL A 57 1.87 -4.31 -4.03
N CYS A 58 2.82 -3.58 -4.59
CA CYS A 58 4.13 -4.12 -4.97
C CYS A 58 5.27 -3.18 -4.57
N PRO A 59 6.50 -3.67 -4.41
CA PRO A 59 7.67 -2.81 -4.33
C PRO A 59 7.81 -1.91 -5.57
N PRO A 60 8.26 -0.66 -5.42
CA PRO A 60 8.57 0.19 -6.57
C PRO A 60 9.66 -0.48 -7.43
N GLY A 61 9.41 -0.58 -8.74
CA GLY A 61 10.35 -1.22 -9.69
C GLY A 61 10.23 -2.74 -9.81
N ASP A 62 9.41 -3.41 -9.01
CA ASP A 62 9.11 -4.84 -9.14
C ASP A 62 7.60 -5.10 -9.02
N ALA A 63 6.91 -5.02 -10.16
CA ALA A 63 5.48 -5.29 -10.24
C ALA A 63 5.12 -6.78 -10.17
N THR A 64 6.10 -7.69 -10.16
CA THR A 64 5.86 -9.14 -10.12
C THR A 64 5.63 -9.64 -8.70
N ARG A 65 6.18 -8.94 -7.70
CA ARG A 65 6.00 -9.24 -6.28
C ARG A 65 4.79 -8.50 -5.71
N VAL A 66 3.63 -9.14 -5.79
CA VAL A 66 2.36 -8.61 -5.27
C VAL A 66 2.10 -9.15 -3.87
N ALA A 67 1.81 -8.25 -2.92
CA ALA A 67 1.40 -8.59 -1.57
C ALA A 67 0.06 -7.93 -1.22
N LEU A 68 -0.66 -8.50 -0.25
CA LEU A 68 -1.83 -7.88 0.37
C LEU A 68 -1.39 -7.19 1.66
N VAL A 69 -1.88 -5.97 1.88
CA VAL A 69 -1.60 -5.20 3.10
C VAL A 69 -2.89 -4.53 3.58
N VAL A 70 -3.16 -4.56 4.89
CA VAL A 70 -4.27 -3.81 5.50
C VAL A 70 -4.11 -2.31 5.20
N PHE A 71 -5.15 -1.67 4.66
CA PHE A 71 -5.02 -0.31 4.14
C PHE A 71 -4.65 0.72 5.22
N ASP A 72 -5.04 0.49 6.48
CA ASP A 72 -4.70 1.35 7.63
C ASP A 72 -3.20 1.30 8.01
N GLN A 73 -2.45 0.31 7.51
CA GLN A 73 -1.00 0.23 7.65
C GLN A 73 -0.26 1.05 6.58
N LEU A 74 -1.01 1.72 5.69
CA LEU A 74 -0.49 2.51 4.59
C LEU A 74 -0.92 3.98 4.70
N ALA A 75 -0.06 4.88 4.27
CA ALA A 75 -0.43 6.28 4.04
C ALA A 75 -0.02 6.73 2.64
N LEU A 76 -0.92 7.41 1.94
CA LEU A 76 -0.68 7.94 0.62
C LEU A 76 0.43 9.01 0.65
N CYS A 77 1.41 8.90 -0.26
CA CYS A 77 2.39 9.94 -0.50
C CYS A 77 1.74 11.05 -1.36
N ASP A 78 1.90 12.30 -0.95
CA ASP A 78 1.30 13.47 -1.62
C ASP A 78 2.04 13.93 -2.89
N ASP A 79 2.92 13.09 -3.46
CA ASP A 79 3.63 13.45 -4.69
C ASP A 79 2.76 13.19 -5.93
N PRO A 80 2.70 14.14 -6.88
CA PRO A 80 2.18 13.86 -8.22
C PRO A 80 3.06 12.81 -8.89
N PRO A 81 2.50 11.94 -9.77
CA PRO A 81 3.32 11.03 -10.55
C PRO A 81 4.34 11.85 -11.35
N GLU A 82 5.64 11.59 -11.16
CA GLU A 82 6.67 12.12 -12.04
C GLU A 82 6.34 11.61 -13.46
N VAL A 83 6.06 12.55 -14.36
CA VAL A 83 5.68 12.31 -15.76
C VAL A 83 6.92 12.06 -16.60
#